data_AF-A0A756I5G5-F1
#
_entry.id   AF-A0A756I5G5-F1
#
_cell.length_a   1.000
_cell.length_b   1.000
_cell.length_c   1.000
_cell.angle_alpha   90.00
_cell.angle_beta   90.00
_cell.angle_gamma   90.00
#
_symmetry.space_group_name_H-M   'P 1'
#
loop_
_entity.id
_entity.type
_entity.pdbx_description
1 polymer ?
#
loop_
_entity_poly.entity_id
_entity_poly.type
_entity_poly.pdbx_seq_one_letter_code
_entity_poly.pdbx_strand_id
1 'polypeptide(L)' 'MKDEELERLYSVSAQLKKGLENISTGRVETGRIWIEEAAIALNILLRIAESENNRE' A
#
# COMPACT_ATOMS: atom_id res chain seq x y z
N MET A 1 8.87 -5.78 -12.54
CA MET A 1 8.98 -5.38 -11.12
C MET A 1 10.19 -6.07 -10.54
N LYS A 2 11.06 -5.30 -9.89
CA LYS A 2 12.20 -5.80 -9.13
C LYS A 2 11.71 -6.43 -7.81
N ASP A 3 12.52 -7.31 -7.21
CA ASP A 3 12.15 -8.02 -5.99
C ASP A 3 11.77 -7.06 -4.84
N GLU A 4 12.48 -5.94 -4.71
CA GLU A 4 12.18 -4.89 -3.71
C GLU A 4 10.81 -4.23 -3.93
N GLU A 5 10.38 -4.07 -5.19
CA GLU A 5 9.07 -3.47 -5.50
C GLU A 5 7.94 -4.45 -5.19
N LEU A 6 8.17 -5.74 -5.43
CA LEU A 6 7.24 -6.81 -5.07
C LEU A 6 7.09 -6.91 -3.55
N GLU A 7 8.19 -6.87 -2.79
CA GLU A 7 8.17 -6.87 -1.33
C GLU A 7 7.38 -5.68 -0.77
N ARG A 8 7.61 -4.49 -1.33
CA ARG A 8 6.84 -3.29 -0.95
C ARG A 8 5.35 -3.45 -1.28
N LEU A 9 5.00 -4.02 -2.42
CA LEU A 9 3.59 -4.29 -2.78
C LEU A 9 2.94 -5.28 -1.80
N TYR A 10 3.67 -6.33 -1.38
CA TYR A 10 3.21 -7.25 -0.34
C TYR A 10 2.94 -6.52 0.98
N SER A 11 3.83 -5.60 1.38
CA SER A 11 3.65 -4.78 2.58
C SER A 11 2.37 -3.92 2.48
N VAL A 12 2.13 -3.26 1.34
CA VAL A 12 0.88 -2.52 1.08
C VAL A 12 -0.34 -3.43 1.23
N SER A 13 -0.31 -4.62 0.64
CA SER A 13 -1.43 -5.57 0.73
C SER A 13 -1.72 -5.99 2.17
N ALA A 14 -0.68 -6.18 3.00
CA ALA A 14 -0.81 -6.53 4.39
C ALA A 14 -1.42 -5.38 5.22
N GLN A 15 -1.02 -4.14 4.95
CA GLN A 15 -1.59 -2.95 5.58
C GLN A 15 -3.08 -2.78 5.24
N LEU A 16 -3.46 -2.95 3.97
CA LEU A 16 -4.87 -2.91 3.54
C LEU A 16 -5.69 -3.99 4.25
N LYS A 17 -5.20 -5.23 4.29
CA LYS A 17 -5.87 -6.33 4.98
C LYS A 17 -6.10 -6.00 6.44
N LYS A 18 -5.07 -5.53 7.15
CA LYS A 18 -5.16 -5.14 8.56
C LYS A 18 -6.11 -3.98 8.78
N GLY A 19 -6.16 -3.01 7.86
CA GLY A 19 -7.11 -1.91 7.89
C GLY A 19 -8.56 -2.41 7.81
N LEU A 20 -8.86 -3.27 6.84
CA LEU A 20 -10.18 -3.89 6.67
C LEU A 20 -10.58 -4.75 7.88
N GLU A 21 -9.66 -5.51 8.46
CA GLU A 21 -9.90 -6.27 9.70
C GLU A 21 -10.29 -5.34 10.87
N ASN A 22 -9.61 -4.20 11.04
CA ASN A 22 -9.96 -3.23 12.07
C ASN A 22 -11.36 -2.61 11.84
N ILE A 23 -11.70 -2.26 10.59
CA ILE A 23 -13.03 -1.74 10.25
C ILE A 23 -14.10 -2.80 10.56
N SER A 24 -13.89 -4.05 10.17
CA SER A 24 -14.83 -5.14 10.41
C SER A 24 -15.07 -5.43 11.90
N THR A 25 -14.09 -5.12 12.76
CA THR A 25 -14.17 -5.28 14.22
C THR A 25 -14.66 -4.03 14.95
N GLY A 26 -15.17 -3.02 14.23
CA GLY A 26 -15.71 -1.78 14.77
C GLY A 26 -14.66 -0.71 15.12
N ARG A 27 -13.36 -1.01 14.92
CA ARG A 27 -12.25 -0.06 15.09
C ARG A 27 -12.04 0.74 13.80
N VAL A 28 -13.07 1.48 13.39
CA VAL A 28 -13.12 2.19 12.09
C VAL A 28 -11.96 3.17 11.93
N GLU A 29 -11.69 4.00 12.95
CA GLU A 29 -10.64 5.02 12.86
C GLU A 29 -9.24 4.41 12.75
N THR A 30 -8.95 3.36 13.55
CA THR A 30 -7.70 2.61 13.41
C THR A 30 -7.58 2.00 12.02
N GLY A 31 -8.66 1.40 11.50
CA GLY A 31 -8.64 0.81 10.18
C GLY A 31 -8.46 1.82 9.05
N ARG A 32 -9.04 3.03 9.18
CA ARG A 32 -8.85 4.15 8.26
C ARG A 32 -7.38 4.55 8.17
N ILE A 33 -6.70 4.69 9.30
CA ILE A 33 -5.26 5.03 9.35
C ILE A 33 -4.42 4.02 8.56
N TRP A 34 -4.64 2.71 8.78
CA TRP A 34 -3.93 1.65 8.04
C TRP A 34 -4.16 1.72 6.52
N ILE A 35 -5.38 2.01 6.10
CA ILE A 35 -5.71 2.13 4.67
C ILE A 35 -5.06 3.38 4.07
N GLU A 36 -5.05 4.51 4.78
CA GLU A 36 -4.41 5.75 4.33
C GLU A 36 -2.89 5.58 4.18
N GLU A 37 -2.23 4.94 5.14
CA GLU A 37 -0.81 4.61 5.04
C GLU A 37 -0.51 3.72 3.83
N ALA A 38 -1.35 2.69 3.61
CA ALA A 38 -1.21 1.80 2.46
C ALA A 38 -1.39 2.54 1.12
N ALA A 39 -2.35 3.47 1.04
CA ALA A 39 -2.58 4.28 -0.15
C ALA A 39 -1.40 5.20 -0.46
N ILE A 40 -0.79 5.81 0.56
CA ILE A 40 0.42 6.62 0.41
C ILE A 40 1.58 5.77 -0.13
N ALA A 41 1.80 4.60 0.47
CA ALA A 41 2.86 3.68 0.05
C ALA A 41 2.66 3.19 -1.40
N LEU A 42 1.42 2.87 -1.79
CA LEU A 42 1.09 2.47 -3.16
C LEU A 42 1.35 3.59 -4.16
N ASN A 43 0.99 4.82 -3.83
CA ASN A 43 1.24 5.98 -4.70
C ASN A 43 2.73 6.23 -4.94
N ILE A 44 3.57 6.01 -3.93
CA ILE A 44 5.04 6.08 -4.07
C ILE A 44 5.53 5.01 -5.06
N LEU A 45 5.05 3.77 -4.92
CA LEU A 45 5.41 2.67 -5.83
C LEU A 45 4.99 2.96 -7.28
N LEU A 46 3.79 3.48 -7.49
CA LEU A 46 3.30 3.84 -8.82
C LEU A 46 4.19 4.90 -9.47
N ARG A 47 4.57 5.94 -8.73
CA ARG A 47 5.49 6.98 -9.23
C ARG A 47 6.87 6.43 -9.61
N ILE A 48 7.39 5.47 -8.84
CA ILE A 48 8.65 4.80 -9.16
C ILE A 48 8.50 4.03 -10.48
N ALA A 49 7.45 3.20 -10.60
CA ALA A 49 7.18 2.43 -11.81
C ALA A 49 6.98 3.32 -13.05
N GLU A 50 6.25 4.43 -12.92
CA GLU A 50 6.08 5.44 -13.97
C GLU A 50 7.41 6.08 -14.37
N SER A 51 8.27 6.40 -13.40
CA SER A 51 9.60 6.96 -13.65
C SER A 51 10.53 5.97 -14.34
N GLU A 52 10.37 4.66 -14.10
CA GLU A 52 11.13 3.63 -14.80
C GLU A 52 10.64 3.47 -16.25
N ASN A 53 9.32 3.47 -16.48
CA ASN A 53 8.76 3.36 -17.83
C ASN A 53 9.06 4.56 -18.74
N ASN A 54 9.13 5.79 -18.19
CA ASN A 54 9.42 6.99 -19.00
C ASN A 54 10.91 7.18 -19.34
N ARG A 55 11.78 6.23 -18.93
CA ARG A 55 13.22 6.22 -19.25
C ARG A 55 13.56 5.32 -20.44
N GLU A 56 12.57 4.66 -21.05
CA GLU A 56 12.68 3.94 -22.33
C GLU A 56 12.44 4.88 -23.53
#